data_AF-A0AAJ7BT29-F1
#
_entry.id   AF-A0AAJ7BT29-F1
#
_cell.length_a   1.000
_cell.length_b   1.000
_cell.length_c   1.000
_cell.angle_alpha   90.00
_cell.angle_beta   90.00
_cell.angle_gamma   90.00
#
_symmetry.space_group_name_H-M   'P 1'
#
loop_
_entity.id
_entity.type
_entity.pdbx_description
1 polymer ?
#
loop_
_entity_poly.entity_id
_entity_poly.type
_entity_poly.pdbx_seq_one_letter_code
_entity_poly.pdbx_strand_id
1 'polypeptide(L)'
;MSKITKKDVNSKLGKKDVLQAVVLADDFTTNLTPVQNVYPSILMPVVNVPLLDYLIETLVQSRIQELYLYCSSHIESLKKYVQSKNSDDISINLIISDGCRSLGDALRDIDTKGAIRGDFILIRGDAFTNANLKNLLELHRVRIEKDKGAAMTLLLRDVGSTNIPSLIEESSLVVADGSNNKVLFYKKLAKDEKKVKLELEWFLDHDKIEINTGLLDTHIYLCSPAVPPLFSDNFDFQTMEDFIRGVLMNEEILDSRIYWQRLDSEEYALPVTSWRAYHMLSREILQRHSYPLTPDTLSFLDKKVNLDACILSPSVHLKSNSSYVDSVLEYESGKLNVTKISELNLDTDKELLYFTCKESKDGKDCDGYSTDSEDSSSEDDSAPASPLPDDTNMFLSEVIDSLLRGYQDGLNCENLILEINSSRYAYNVSIREVSYNVIKAILSLPLHYLSDQKSPINQANYQSTLKKMISYFFTIIQNYIKTEDAQDDCLKAMEEAATTIQELLSFMQRLLHLFYERDILSEEKILEWYELNGDNENEVQSLEIKKAVGPFIKWLKEAEEDSSDNEED
;
A
#
# COMPACT_ATOMS: atom_id res chain seq x y z
N MET A 1 -51.54 -7.65 -59.41
CA MET A 1 -51.99 -6.66 -58.40
C MET A 1 -52.31 -7.41 -57.11
N SER A 2 -51.40 -7.37 -56.14
CA SER A 2 -51.69 -7.73 -54.74
C SER A 2 -50.63 -7.06 -53.87
N LYS A 3 -51.09 -6.15 -53.03
CA LYS A 3 -50.30 -5.30 -52.11
C LYS A 3 -49.55 -6.16 -51.10
N ILE A 4 -48.26 -5.90 -50.91
CA ILE A 4 -47.57 -6.19 -49.65
C ILE A 4 -47.32 -4.85 -48.96
N THR A 5 -47.81 -4.78 -47.74
CA THR A 5 -48.04 -3.60 -46.91
C THR A 5 -46.78 -3.09 -46.23
N LYS A 6 -46.61 -1.76 -46.24
CA LYS A 6 -45.75 -1.00 -45.33
C LYS A 6 -46.21 -1.21 -43.88
N LYS A 7 -45.52 -2.05 -43.12
CA LYS A 7 -45.42 -2.05 -41.65
C LYS A 7 -44.17 -2.87 -41.30
N ASP A 8 -43.43 -2.43 -40.28
CA ASP A 8 -42.19 -3.00 -39.75
C ASP A 8 -40.86 -2.44 -40.28
N VAL A 9 -40.79 -1.12 -40.43
CA VAL A 9 -39.51 -0.38 -40.36
C VAL A 9 -39.63 0.69 -39.27
N ASN A 10 -39.62 0.27 -38.00
CA ASN A 10 -39.24 1.09 -36.84
C ASN A 10 -39.36 0.28 -35.54
N SER A 11 -38.29 -0.43 -35.17
CA SER A 11 -37.96 -0.73 -33.76
C SER A 11 -36.59 -1.41 -33.65
N LYS A 12 -35.54 -0.58 -33.62
CA LYS A 12 -34.27 -0.77 -32.90
C LYS A 12 -33.36 0.40 -33.27
N LEU A 13 -33.61 1.57 -32.67
CA LEU A 13 -32.56 2.57 -32.51
C LEU A 13 -31.55 1.96 -31.53
N GLY A 14 -30.58 1.20 -32.03
CA GLY A 14 -29.35 0.97 -31.29
C GLY A 14 -28.65 2.32 -31.19
N LYS A 15 -28.48 2.85 -29.97
CA LYS A 15 -27.53 3.95 -29.75
C LYS A 15 -26.20 3.49 -30.36
N LYS A 16 -25.61 4.28 -31.25
CA LYS A 16 -24.26 4.01 -31.76
C LYS A 16 -23.34 3.88 -30.55
N ASP A 17 -22.60 2.79 -30.48
CA ASP A 17 -21.57 2.59 -29.47
C ASP A 17 -20.42 3.56 -29.78
N VAL A 18 -20.29 4.59 -28.95
CA VAL A 18 -19.29 5.65 -29.12
C VAL A 18 -18.02 5.18 -28.44
N LEU A 19 -16.89 5.23 -29.15
CA LEU A 19 -15.60 4.89 -28.56
C LEU A 19 -15.16 6.02 -27.64
N GLN A 20 -15.03 5.69 -26.35
CA GLN A 20 -14.68 6.62 -25.28
C GLN A 20 -13.25 6.34 -24.80
N ALA A 21 -12.49 7.40 -24.56
CA ALA A 21 -11.22 7.35 -23.86
C ALA A 21 -11.25 8.26 -22.64
N VAL A 22 -10.61 7.84 -21.57
CA VAL A 22 -10.43 8.58 -20.32
C VAL A 22 -8.94 8.80 -20.13
N VAL A 23 -8.53 10.05 -20.06
CA VAL A 23 -7.15 10.43 -19.77
C VAL A 23 -7.10 11.07 -18.39
N LEU A 24 -6.31 10.49 -17.49
CA LEU A 24 -6.02 11.06 -16.18
C LEU A 24 -4.87 12.06 -16.34
N ALA A 25 -5.15 13.36 -16.31
CA ALA A 25 -4.14 14.40 -16.54
C ALA A 25 -3.06 14.45 -15.46
N ASP A 26 -3.41 13.97 -14.26
CA ASP A 26 -2.54 13.90 -13.09
C ASP A 26 -2.12 12.44 -12.87
N ASP A 27 -0.82 12.18 -12.76
CA ASP A 27 -0.26 10.85 -12.48
C ASP A 27 -0.08 10.59 -10.97
N PHE A 28 -0.32 11.60 -10.12
CA PHE A 28 -0.21 11.53 -8.64
C PHE A 28 1.16 11.05 -8.11
N THR A 29 2.18 10.98 -8.98
CA THR A 29 3.56 10.64 -8.67
C THR A 29 4.45 11.90 -8.64
N THR A 30 5.52 11.87 -7.84
CA THR A 30 6.41 13.01 -7.60
C THR A 30 7.76 12.93 -8.32
N ASN A 31 7.89 12.05 -9.32
CA ASN A 31 9.18 11.72 -9.93
C ASN A 31 9.79 12.84 -10.80
N LEU A 32 8.97 13.81 -11.23
CA LEU A 32 9.43 14.96 -12.04
C LEU A 32 9.40 16.27 -11.25
N THR A 33 9.43 16.19 -9.91
CA THR A 33 9.60 17.36 -9.06
C THR A 33 10.99 18.01 -9.32
N PRO A 34 11.08 19.35 -9.32
CA PRO A 34 10.05 20.34 -8.95
C PRO A 34 9.12 20.78 -10.09
N VAL A 35 9.30 20.33 -11.32
CA VAL A 35 8.57 20.86 -12.50
C VAL A 35 7.05 20.63 -12.40
N GLN A 36 6.64 19.47 -11.91
CA GLN A 36 5.23 19.11 -11.69
C GLN A 36 4.46 20.10 -10.79
N ASN A 37 5.15 20.77 -9.87
CA ASN A 37 4.51 21.73 -8.96
C ASN A 37 4.08 23.02 -9.67
N VAL A 38 4.73 23.35 -10.78
CA VAL A 38 4.50 24.59 -11.54
C VAL A 38 3.76 24.30 -12.84
N TYR A 39 3.92 23.11 -13.39
CA TYR A 39 3.47 22.77 -14.74
C TYR A 39 2.89 21.35 -14.80
N PRO A 40 1.70 21.16 -15.43
CA PRO A 40 1.09 19.83 -15.51
C PRO A 40 1.89 18.90 -16.42
N SER A 41 2.14 17.67 -15.95
CA SER A 41 2.93 16.65 -16.68
C SER A 41 2.41 16.39 -18.09
N ILE A 42 1.10 16.35 -18.28
CA ILE A 42 0.49 16.09 -19.59
C ILE A 42 0.74 17.20 -20.63
N LEU A 43 1.09 18.41 -20.21
CA LEU A 43 1.45 19.48 -21.13
C LEU A 43 2.96 19.55 -21.37
N MET A 44 3.76 18.68 -20.76
CA MET A 44 5.22 18.71 -20.87
C MET A 44 5.65 18.65 -22.34
N PRO A 45 6.46 19.61 -22.81
CA PRO A 45 6.81 19.71 -24.22
C PRO A 45 7.90 18.69 -24.58
N VAL A 46 7.57 17.69 -25.41
CA VAL A 46 8.52 16.72 -25.96
C VAL A 46 8.78 17.07 -27.43
N VAL A 47 10.02 17.41 -27.76
CA VAL A 47 10.39 17.93 -29.10
C VAL A 47 9.51 19.13 -29.49
N ASN A 48 9.34 20.07 -28.54
CA ASN A 48 8.52 21.29 -28.66
C ASN A 48 7.01 21.09 -28.82
N VAL A 49 6.49 19.87 -28.68
CA VAL A 49 5.07 19.57 -28.75
C VAL A 49 4.61 18.99 -27.41
N PRO A 50 3.54 19.51 -26.78
CA PRO A 50 3.01 18.94 -25.52
C PRO A 50 2.58 17.47 -25.66
N LEU A 51 2.79 16.66 -24.60
CA LEU A 51 2.36 15.26 -24.59
C LEU A 51 0.87 15.07 -24.93
N LEU A 52 0.00 15.97 -24.45
CA LEU A 52 -1.43 15.97 -24.76
C LEU A 52 -1.72 16.00 -26.27
N ASP A 53 -0.92 16.75 -27.05
CA ASP A 53 -1.13 16.85 -28.50
C ASP A 53 -0.83 15.52 -29.21
N TYR A 54 0.23 14.83 -28.79
CA TYR A 54 0.54 13.50 -29.31
C TYR A 54 -0.58 12.51 -28.97
N LEU A 55 -1.11 12.54 -27.74
CA LEU A 55 -2.22 11.69 -27.34
C LEU A 55 -3.48 11.98 -28.15
N ILE A 56 -3.86 13.25 -28.32
CA ILE A 56 -5.04 13.64 -29.11
C ILE A 56 -4.90 13.14 -30.55
N GLU A 57 -3.72 13.32 -31.17
CA GLU A 57 -3.47 12.84 -32.53
C GLU A 57 -3.61 11.30 -32.62
N THR A 58 -3.07 10.54 -31.67
CA THR A 58 -3.22 9.08 -31.63
C THR A 58 -4.67 8.65 -31.46
N LEU A 59 -5.45 9.35 -30.62
CA LEU A 59 -6.87 9.09 -30.42
C LEU A 59 -7.68 9.36 -31.71
N VAL A 60 -7.37 10.45 -32.42
CA VAL A 60 -7.98 10.80 -33.71
C VAL A 60 -7.63 9.77 -34.78
N GLN A 61 -6.36 9.35 -34.88
CA GLN A 61 -5.94 8.28 -35.80
C GLN A 61 -6.64 6.95 -35.50
N SER A 62 -6.87 6.66 -34.22
CA SER A 62 -7.65 5.50 -33.75
C SER A 62 -9.17 5.68 -33.92
N ARG A 63 -9.66 6.82 -34.44
CA ARG A 63 -11.09 7.14 -34.63
C ARG A 63 -11.92 7.11 -33.35
N ILE A 64 -11.31 7.51 -32.23
CA ILE A 64 -11.99 7.69 -30.95
C ILE A 64 -12.76 9.01 -31.01
N GLN A 65 -14.00 9.00 -30.53
CA GLN A 65 -14.94 10.11 -30.72
C GLN A 65 -15.03 11.00 -29.48
N GLU A 66 -14.97 10.41 -28.30
CA GLU A 66 -15.10 11.11 -27.02
C GLU A 66 -13.85 10.91 -26.16
N LEU A 67 -13.25 12.02 -25.74
CA LEU A 67 -12.17 12.06 -24.77
C LEU A 67 -12.66 12.73 -23.49
N TYR A 68 -12.57 12.04 -22.37
CA TYR A 68 -12.75 12.60 -21.03
C TYR A 68 -11.38 12.88 -20.42
N LEU A 69 -11.05 14.16 -20.25
CA LEU A 69 -9.83 14.59 -19.58
C LEU A 69 -10.17 14.88 -18.11
N TYR A 70 -9.69 14.02 -17.21
CA TYR A 70 -9.85 14.18 -15.78
C TYR A 70 -8.70 15.01 -15.22
N CYS A 71 -9.00 16.11 -14.52
CA CYS A 71 -8.00 16.99 -13.93
C CYS A 71 -8.37 17.41 -12.50
N SER A 72 -7.37 17.41 -11.64
CA SER A 72 -7.42 17.86 -10.25
C SER A 72 -6.40 18.98 -9.98
N SER A 73 -5.26 18.98 -10.69
CA SER A 73 -4.23 20.01 -10.61
C SER A 73 -4.23 20.94 -11.83
N HIS A 74 -3.67 22.14 -11.68
CA HIS A 74 -3.41 23.09 -12.77
C HIS A 74 -4.59 23.35 -13.73
N ILE A 75 -5.82 23.35 -13.19
CA ILE A 75 -7.08 23.35 -13.94
C ILE A 75 -7.17 24.53 -14.92
N GLU A 76 -6.77 25.73 -14.50
CA GLU A 76 -6.83 26.93 -15.33
C GLU A 76 -5.94 26.85 -16.57
N SER A 77 -4.71 26.35 -16.40
CA SER A 77 -3.74 26.16 -17.48
C SER A 77 -4.24 25.15 -18.51
N LEU A 78 -4.74 24.00 -18.03
CA LEU A 78 -5.32 22.96 -18.90
C LEU A 78 -6.57 23.45 -19.63
N LYS A 79 -7.48 24.12 -18.92
CA LYS A 79 -8.71 24.66 -19.52
C LYS A 79 -8.42 25.68 -20.61
N LYS A 80 -7.47 26.59 -20.38
CA LYS A 80 -7.01 27.57 -21.38
C LYS A 80 -6.37 26.88 -22.58
N TYR A 81 -5.58 25.84 -22.34
CA TYR A 81 -4.93 25.08 -23.41
C TYR A 81 -5.95 24.33 -24.27
N VAL A 82 -6.87 23.58 -23.67
CA VAL A 82 -7.92 22.84 -24.39
C VAL A 82 -8.85 23.79 -25.15
N GLN A 83 -9.22 24.95 -24.57
CA GLN A 83 -10.02 25.96 -25.28
C GLN A 83 -9.31 26.56 -26.50
N SER A 84 -7.97 26.59 -26.49
CA SER A 84 -7.20 27.08 -27.65
C SER A 84 -7.15 26.08 -28.81
N LYS A 85 -7.45 24.80 -28.53
CA LYS A 85 -7.40 23.68 -29.47
C LYS A 85 -8.83 23.24 -29.82
N ASN A 86 -9.38 23.78 -30.91
CA ASN A 86 -10.57 23.20 -31.53
C ASN A 86 -10.13 22.08 -32.48
N SER A 87 -10.27 20.84 -32.03
CA SER A 87 -10.20 19.66 -32.91
C SER A 87 -11.63 19.28 -33.30
N ASP A 88 -11.99 19.38 -34.58
CA ASP A 88 -13.32 19.02 -35.07
C ASP A 88 -13.55 17.49 -35.07
N ASP A 89 -12.46 16.69 -35.02
CA ASP A 89 -12.50 15.23 -35.14
C ASP A 89 -12.77 14.48 -33.82
N ILE A 90 -12.58 15.13 -32.66
CA ILE A 90 -12.76 14.52 -31.33
C ILE A 90 -13.40 15.50 -30.35
N SER A 91 -14.43 15.05 -29.61
CA SER A 91 -15.04 15.87 -28.56
C SER A 91 -14.30 15.67 -27.23
N ILE A 92 -13.71 16.75 -26.72
CA ILE A 92 -12.95 16.75 -25.46
C ILE A 92 -13.81 17.31 -24.33
N ASN A 93 -14.11 16.47 -23.34
CA ASN A 93 -14.87 16.80 -22.14
C ASN A 93 -13.94 16.88 -20.93
N LEU A 94 -13.93 18.00 -20.23
CA LEU A 94 -13.15 18.18 -19.00
C LEU A 94 -13.96 17.76 -17.76
N ILE A 95 -13.41 16.86 -16.96
CA ILE A 95 -13.94 16.47 -15.65
C ILE A 95 -13.02 17.06 -14.58
N ILE A 96 -13.53 18.04 -13.85
CA ILE A 96 -12.80 18.72 -12.78
C ILE A 96 -13.20 18.10 -11.44
N SER A 97 -12.21 17.84 -10.57
CA SER A 97 -12.44 17.43 -9.18
C SER A 97 -11.44 18.10 -8.23
N ASP A 98 -11.96 18.81 -7.23
CA ASP A 98 -11.17 19.46 -6.19
C ASP A 98 -11.07 18.49 -5.00
N GLY A 99 -10.04 17.65 -4.97
CA GLY A 99 -9.84 16.70 -3.85
C GLY A 99 -9.28 15.33 -4.22
N CYS A 100 -9.06 15.05 -5.51
CA CYS A 100 -8.46 13.81 -5.96
C CYS A 100 -6.99 13.71 -5.51
N ARG A 101 -6.64 12.65 -4.77
CA ARG A 101 -5.25 12.42 -4.32
C ARG A 101 -4.61 11.19 -4.95
N SER A 102 -5.42 10.30 -5.52
CA SER A 102 -4.97 9.06 -6.13
C SER A 102 -5.69 8.76 -7.44
N LEU A 103 -5.17 7.79 -8.18
CA LEU A 103 -5.83 7.25 -9.36
C LEU A 103 -7.17 6.60 -9.01
N GLY A 104 -7.24 5.93 -7.85
CA GLY A 104 -8.47 5.30 -7.37
C GLY A 104 -9.57 6.31 -7.11
N ASP A 105 -9.26 7.45 -6.48
CA ASP A 105 -10.23 8.53 -6.26
C ASP A 105 -10.79 9.07 -7.58
N ALA A 106 -9.94 9.20 -8.60
CA ALA A 106 -10.37 9.67 -9.92
C ALA A 106 -11.40 8.72 -10.55
N LEU A 107 -11.17 7.42 -10.47
CA LEU A 107 -12.08 6.42 -11.03
C LEU A 107 -13.40 6.32 -10.25
N ARG A 108 -13.39 6.47 -8.92
CA ARG A 108 -14.60 6.57 -8.09
C ARG A 108 -15.44 7.80 -8.42
N ASP A 109 -14.78 8.93 -8.65
CA ASP A 109 -15.45 10.16 -9.05
C ASP A 109 -16.09 10.03 -10.44
N ILE A 110 -15.41 9.34 -11.36
CA ILE A 110 -15.92 9.07 -12.70
C ILE A 110 -17.13 8.11 -12.65
N ASP A 111 -17.08 7.09 -11.80
CA ASP A 111 -18.20 6.18 -11.55
C ASP A 111 -19.42 6.92 -11.00
N THR A 112 -19.21 7.76 -9.98
CA THR A 112 -20.26 8.61 -9.37
C THR A 112 -20.90 9.54 -10.39
N LYS A 113 -20.12 10.04 -11.35
CA LYS A 113 -20.60 10.91 -12.45
C LYS A 113 -21.31 10.14 -13.56
N GLY A 114 -21.18 8.81 -13.63
CA GLY A 114 -21.82 7.96 -14.65
C GLY A 114 -21.45 8.35 -16.08
N ALA A 115 -20.21 8.84 -16.29
CA ALA A 115 -19.75 9.36 -17.57
C ALA A 115 -19.49 8.25 -18.60
N ILE A 116 -19.05 7.08 -18.13
CA ILE A 116 -18.66 5.93 -18.95
C ILE A 116 -19.86 4.98 -19.08
N ARG A 117 -20.15 4.53 -20.30
CA ARG A 117 -21.31 3.65 -20.57
C ARG A 117 -20.98 2.34 -21.27
N GLY A 118 -19.75 2.18 -21.75
CA GLY A 118 -19.29 0.98 -22.44
C GLY A 118 -17.79 0.79 -22.23
N ASP A 119 -17.21 -0.12 -23.00
CA ASP A 119 -15.76 -0.37 -22.95
C ASP A 119 -15.01 0.89 -23.37
N PHE A 120 -14.03 1.26 -22.57
CA PHE A 120 -13.29 2.51 -22.71
C PHE A 120 -11.80 2.27 -22.58
N ILE A 121 -11.03 3.22 -23.08
CA ILE A 121 -9.57 3.20 -22.96
C ILE A 121 -9.19 4.14 -21.81
N LEU A 122 -8.48 3.62 -20.81
CA LEU A 122 -7.91 4.40 -19.72
C LEU A 122 -6.44 4.68 -20.02
N ILE A 123 -6.03 5.94 -19.98
CA ILE A 123 -4.66 6.39 -20.26
C ILE A 123 -4.21 7.30 -19.12
N ARG A 124 -3.00 7.08 -18.60
CA ARG A 124 -2.37 8.05 -17.68
C ARG A 124 -1.68 9.15 -18.47
N GLY A 125 -1.75 10.39 -17.99
CA GLY A 125 -1.35 11.59 -18.72
C GLY A 125 0.14 11.69 -19.03
N ASP A 126 0.98 10.84 -18.43
CA ASP A 126 2.40 10.71 -18.72
C ASP A 126 2.69 9.76 -19.90
N ALA A 127 1.71 9.01 -20.40
CA ALA A 127 1.87 8.05 -21.48
C ALA A 127 2.06 8.72 -22.85
N PHE A 128 3.06 8.26 -23.62
CA PHE A 128 3.15 8.50 -25.06
C PHE A 128 2.86 7.20 -25.82
N THR A 129 2.12 7.28 -26.93
CA THR A 129 1.88 6.12 -27.81
C THR A 129 1.53 6.54 -29.24
N ASN A 130 1.90 5.73 -30.24
CA ASN A 130 1.40 5.78 -31.62
C ASN A 130 0.56 4.54 -32.00
N ALA A 131 0.23 3.68 -31.04
CA ALA A 131 -0.46 2.42 -31.27
C ALA A 131 -1.91 2.61 -31.75
N ASN A 132 -2.42 1.67 -32.55
CA ASN A 132 -3.81 1.70 -33.00
C ASN A 132 -4.74 1.14 -31.91
N LEU A 133 -5.19 2.04 -31.02
CA LEU A 133 -5.98 1.69 -29.85
C LEU A 133 -7.34 1.09 -30.20
N LYS A 134 -7.88 1.36 -31.38
CA LYS A 134 -9.16 0.80 -31.82
C LYS A 134 -9.08 -0.70 -32.05
N ASN A 135 -8.04 -1.15 -32.77
CA ASN A 135 -7.85 -2.58 -33.02
C ASN A 135 -7.65 -3.33 -31.70
N LEU A 136 -6.87 -2.74 -30.77
CA LEU A 136 -6.63 -3.31 -29.46
C LEU A 136 -7.92 -3.40 -28.63
N LEU A 137 -8.78 -2.37 -28.67
CA LEU A 137 -10.08 -2.40 -28.00
C LEU A 137 -11.04 -3.44 -28.62
N GLU A 138 -11.02 -3.62 -29.94
CA GLU A 138 -11.79 -4.69 -30.61
C GLU A 138 -11.34 -6.09 -30.14
N LEU A 139 -10.03 -6.30 -29.95
CA LEU A 139 -9.50 -7.53 -29.36
C LEU A 139 -10.00 -7.74 -27.92
N HIS A 140 -10.05 -6.68 -27.12
CA HIS A 140 -10.60 -6.73 -25.75
C HIS A 140 -12.09 -7.09 -25.76
N ARG A 141 -12.89 -6.53 -26.67
CA ARG A 141 -14.31 -6.89 -26.84
C ARG A 141 -14.51 -8.36 -27.16
N VAL A 142 -13.70 -8.92 -28.05
CA VAL A 142 -13.71 -10.37 -28.37
C VAL A 142 -13.34 -11.21 -27.14
N ARG A 143 -12.49 -10.70 -26.24
CA ARG A 143 -12.19 -11.38 -24.96
C ARG A 143 -13.38 -11.33 -24.02
N ILE A 144 -14.05 -10.19 -23.88
CA ILE A 144 -15.27 -10.07 -23.06
C ILE A 144 -16.38 -11.02 -23.54
N GLU A 145 -16.51 -11.20 -24.86
CA GLU A 145 -17.48 -12.15 -25.43
C GLU A 145 -17.18 -13.61 -25.04
N LYS A 146 -15.90 -13.97 -24.91
CA LYS A 146 -15.45 -15.31 -24.49
C LYS A 146 -15.49 -15.48 -22.97
N ASP A 147 -15.10 -14.44 -22.25
CA ASP A 147 -15.07 -14.39 -20.80
C ASP A 147 -15.72 -13.09 -20.31
N LYS A 148 -16.92 -13.22 -19.75
CA LYS A 148 -17.67 -12.09 -19.22
C LYS A 148 -17.02 -11.44 -17.99
N GLY A 149 -16.11 -12.14 -17.32
CA GLY A 149 -15.33 -11.62 -16.20
C GLY A 149 -14.11 -10.81 -16.63
N ALA A 150 -13.85 -10.64 -17.94
CA ALA A 150 -12.70 -9.85 -18.43
C ALA A 150 -12.87 -8.35 -18.10
N ALA A 151 -12.30 -7.93 -16.97
CA ALA A 151 -12.44 -6.57 -16.46
C ALA A 151 -11.51 -5.59 -17.19
N MET A 152 -10.25 -6.00 -17.41
CA MET A 152 -9.21 -5.13 -17.95
C MET A 152 -8.22 -5.89 -18.84
N THR A 153 -7.66 -5.21 -19.83
CA THR A 153 -6.49 -5.67 -20.59
C THR A 153 -5.36 -4.64 -20.51
N LEU A 154 -4.22 -5.06 -19.95
CA LEU A 154 -2.99 -4.27 -19.86
C LEU A 154 -2.28 -4.25 -21.23
N LEU A 155 -1.90 -3.07 -21.71
CA LEU A 155 -1.03 -2.96 -22.88
C LEU A 155 0.43 -2.90 -22.44
N LEU A 156 1.20 -3.90 -22.86
CA LEU A 156 2.61 -4.03 -22.48
C LEU A 156 3.50 -3.97 -23.71
N ARG A 157 4.62 -3.27 -23.59
CA ARG A 157 5.65 -3.19 -24.63
C ARG A 157 6.81 -4.10 -24.28
N ASP A 158 7.19 -4.97 -25.22
CA ASP A 158 8.39 -5.80 -25.09
C ASP A 158 9.63 -4.95 -25.41
N VAL A 159 10.44 -4.67 -24.39
CA VAL A 159 11.72 -3.96 -24.50
C VAL A 159 12.91 -4.93 -24.55
N GLY A 160 12.65 -6.24 -24.53
CA GLY A 160 13.66 -7.29 -24.56
C GLY A 160 14.47 -7.41 -23.28
N SER A 161 15.63 -8.06 -23.35
CA SER A 161 16.56 -8.18 -22.23
C SER A 161 17.24 -6.84 -21.96
N THR A 162 16.68 -6.05 -21.03
CA THR A 162 17.12 -4.70 -20.73
C THR A 162 18.43 -4.70 -19.93
N ASN A 163 19.56 -4.72 -20.63
CA ASN A 163 20.82 -4.19 -20.11
C ASN A 163 20.86 -2.64 -20.15
N ILE A 164 19.73 -1.99 -20.44
CA ILE A 164 19.59 -0.53 -20.47
C ILE A 164 19.20 -0.09 -19.04
N PRO A 165 20.12 0.48 -18.24
CA PRO A 165 19.85 0.79 -16.83
C PRO A 165 18.68 1.75 -16.63
N SER A 166 18.39 2.57 -17.64
CA SER A 166 17.34 3.59 -17.63
C SER A 166 15.91 3.04 -17.68
N LEU A 167 15.71 1.79 -18.14
CA LEU A 167 14.39 1.16 -18.24
C LEU A 167 14.17 0.06 -17.20
N ILE A 168 15.20 -0.30 -16.43
CA ILE A 168 15.08 -1.33 -15.37
C ILE A 168 14.11 -0.88 -14.28
N GLU A 169 14.08 0.42 -13.96
CA GLU A 169 13.15 1.00 -13.00
C GLU A 169 11.68 0.92 -13.47
N GLU A 170 11.46 0.76 -14.77
CA GLU A 170 10.14 0.73 -15.39
C GLU A 170 9.74 -0.68 -15.87
N SER A 171 10.65 -1.65 -15.77
CA SER A 171 10.36 -3.02 -16.19
C SER A 171 9.52 -3.73 -15.14
N SER A 172 8.57 -4.51 -15.62
CA SER A 172 7.63 -5.25 -14.79
C SER A 172 7.82 -6.74 -14.99
N LEU A 173 7.73 -7.48 -13.89
CA LEU A 173 7.56 -8.92 -13.90
C LEU A 173 6.09 -9.23 -14.14
N VAL A 174 5.83 -9.96 -15.22
CA VAL A 174 4.50 -10.43 -15.58
C VAL A 174 4.55 -11.95 -15.72
N VAL A 175 3.69 -12.62 -14.98
CA VAL A 175 3.42 -14.06 -15.13
C VAL A 175 2.03 -14.21 -15.70
N ALA A 176 1.89 -14.94 -16.79
CA ALA A 176 0.63 -15.11 -17.50
C ALA A 176 0.45 -16.53 -18.03
N ASP A 177 -0.79 -16.93 -18.24
CA ASP A 177 -1.12 -18.15 -18.98
C ASP A 177 -0.80 -17.95 -20.47
N GLY A 178 0.06 -18.83 -21.00
CA GLY A 178 0.54 -18.78 -22.36
C GLY A 178 -0.49 -19.19 -23.43
N SER A 179 -1.71 -19.56 -23.04
CA SER A 179 -2.80 -19.97 -23.92
C SER A 179 -3.80 -18.85 -24.18
N ASN A 180 -4.12 -18.04 -23.16
CA ASN A 180 -5.16 -17.02 -23.20
C ASN A 180 -4.67 -15.60 -22.82
N ASN A 181 -3.39 -15.45 -22.46
CA ASN A 181 -2.78 -14.20 -21.97
C ASN A 181 -3.46 -13.62 -20.72
N LYS A 182 -4.08 -14.47 -19.88
CA LYS A 182 -4.56 -14.09 -18.56
C LYS A 182 -3.36 -13.81 -17.67
N VAL A 183 -3.36 -12.67 -16.99
CA VAL A 183 -2.31 -12.32 -16.02
C VAL A 183 -2.59 -13.10 -14.75
N LEU A 184 -1.55 -13.72 -14.20
CA LEU A 184 -1.58 -14.43 -12.91
C LEU A 184 -0.83 -13.63 -11.84
N PHE A 185 0.26 -12.99 -12.23
CA PHE A 185 1.06 -12.15 -11.33
C PHE A 185 1.60 -10.93 -12.05
N TYR A 186 1.59 -9.79 -11.35
CA TYR A 186 2.13 -8.52 -11.84
C TYR A 186 2.87 -7.80 -10.71
N LYS A 187 4.12 -7.43 -10.99
CA LYS A 187 4.93 -6.63 -10.05
C LYS A 187 5.93 -5.76 -10.80
N LYS A 188 5.96 -4.47 -10.47
CA LYS A 188 7.04 -3.57 -10.88
C LYS A 188 8.34 -3.93 -10.15
N LEU A 189 9.45 -4.08 -10.89
CA LEU A 189 10.71 -4.54 -10.32
C LEU A 189 11.42 -3.42 -9.56
N ALA A 190 11.85 -3.69 -8.32
CA ALA A 190 12.68 -2.80 -7.53
C ALA A 190 14.18 -3.09 -7.77
N LYS A 191 15.04 -2.08 -7.60
CA LYS A 191 16.49 -2.19 -7.86
C LYS A 191 17.20 -3.27 -7.04
N ASP A 192 16.72 -3.52 -5.82
CA ASP A 192 17.40 -4.35 -4.83
C ASP A 192 16.86 -5.79 -4.78
N GLU A 193 15.83 -6.11 -5.56
CA GLU A 193 15.17 -7.40 -5.51
C GLU A 193 15.84 -8.42 -6.44
N LYS A 194 16.58 -9.37 -5.85
CA LYS A 194 17.33 -10.41 -6.59
C LYS A 194 16.57 -11.72 -6.75
N LYS A 195 15.46 -11.90 -6.05
CA LYS A 195 14.69 -13.15 -6.01
C LYS A 195 13.21 -12.83 -6.17
N VAL A 196 12.51 -13.69 -6.90
CA VAL A 196 11.07 -13.63 -7.11
C VAL A 196 10.47 -14.90 -6.52
N LYS A 197 9.44 -14.76 -5.68
CA LYS A 197 8.65 -15.90 -5.21
C LYS A 197 7.58 -16.21 -6.26
N LEU A 198 7.51 -17.46 -6.70
CA LEU A 198 6.51 -17.95 -7.63
C LEU A 198 5.58 -18.91 -6.89
N GLU A 199 4.27 -18.75 -7.05
CA GLU A 199 3.29 -19.61 -6.39
C GLU A 199 3.19 -20.95 -7.12
N LEU A 200 3.06 -22.04 -6.35
CA LEU A 200 2.99 -23.39 -6.92
C LEU A 200 1.69 -23.60 -7.70
N GLU A 201 0.60 -22.98 -7.24
CA GLU A 201 -0.74 -23.09 -7.82
C GLU A 201 -0.78 -22.68 -9.29
N TRP A 202 0.00 -21.67 -9.68
CA TRP A 202 0.10 -21.25 -11.08
C TRP A 202 0.44 -22.42 -12.00
N PHE A 203 1.42 -23.26 -11.59
CA PHE A 203 1.92 -24.43 -12.33
C PHE A 203 1.01 -25.66 -12.25
N LEU A 204 0.13 -25.72 -11.24
CA LEU A 204 -0.82 -26.82 -11.09
C LEU A 204 -2.08 -26.59 -11.92
N ASP A 205 -2.51 -25.34 -12.03
CA ASP A 205 -3.78 -24.96 -12.67
C ASP A 205 -3.66 -24.67 -14.17
N HIS A 206 -2.44 -24.43 -14.69
CA HIS A 206 -2.22 -24.00 -16.07
C HIS A 206 -1.19 -24.89 -16.81
N ASP A 207 -1.55 -25.32 -18.02
CA ASP A 207 -0.70 -26.16 -18.87
C ASP A 207 0.58 -25.46 -19.36
N LYS A 208 0.50 -24.14 -19.59
CA LYS A 208 1.60 -23.33 -20.12
C LYS A 208 1.63 -21.96 -19.43
N ILE A 209 2.77 -21.62 -18.88
CA ILE A 209 2.99 -20.33 -18.20
C ILE A 209 4.13 -19.59 -18.88
N GLU A 210 3.92 -18.30 -19.08
CA GLU A 210 4.91 -17.37 -19.60
C GLU A 210 5.33 -16.41 -18.48
N ILE A 211 6.63 -16.38 -18.20
CA ILE A 211 7.24 -15.48 -17.22
C ILE A 211 8.11 -14.51 -17.99
N ASN A 212 7.80 -13.21 -17.91
CA ASN A 212 8.52 -12.17 -18.63
C ASN A 212 8.92 -11.02 -17.71
N THR A 213 10.19 -10.62 -17.77
CA THR A 213 10.76 -9.49 -17.04
C THR A 213 11.12 -8.31 -17.94
N GLY A 214 11.02 -8.49 -19.27
CA GLY A 214 11.32 -7.47 -20.28
C GLY A 214 10.08 -6.72 -20.77
N LEU A 215 8.97 -6.78 -20.04
CA LEU A 215 7.75 -6.05 -20.37
C LEU A 215 7.70 -4.72 -19.62
N LEU A 216 7.45 -3.65 -20.38
CA LEU A 216 7.23 -2.30 -19.88
C LEU A 216 5.72 -2.03 -19.80
N ASP A 217 5.23 -1.54 -18.66
CA ASP A 217 3.87 -1.01 -18.56
C ASP A 217 3.78 0.29 -19.37
N THR A 218 2.84 0.34 -20.31
CA THR A 218 2.65 1.50 -21.20
C THR A 218 1.74 2.56 -20.60
N HIS A 219 1.15 2.29 -19.43
CA HIS A 219 0.14 3.12 -18.76
C HIS A 219 -1.15 3.32 -19.58
N ILE A 220 -1.43 2.37 -20.48
CA ILE A 220 -2.64 2.33 -21.29
C ILE A 220 -3.35 1.01 -21.00
N TYR A 221 -4.61 1.14 -20.60
CA TYR A 221 -5.43 0.03 -20.14
C TYR A 221 -6.74 0.02 -20.92
N LEU A 222 -7.13 -1.14 -21.43
CA LEU A 222 -8.44 -1.34 -22.04
C LEU A 222 -9.38 -1.85 -20.96
N CYS A 223 -10.43 -1.09 -20.66
CA CYS A 223 -11.27 -1.33 -19.51
C CYS A 223 -12.71 -1.63 -19.94
N SER A 224 -13.29 -2.62 -19.30
CA SER A 224 -14.74 -2.82 -19.28
C SER A 224 -15.40 -1.77 -18.37
N PRO A 225 -16.72 -1.51 -18.53
CA PRO A 225 -17.46 -0.61 -17.64
C PRO A 225 -17.55 -1.12 -16.18
N ALA A 226 -17.08 -2.34 -15.88
CA ALA A 226 -17.03 -2.87 -14.53
C ALA A 226 -15.85 -2.33 -13.71
N VAL A 227 -14.82 -1.76 -14.35
CA VAL A 227 -13.62 -1.27 -13.65
C VAL A 227 -13.93 -0.13 -12.66
N PRO A 228 -14.65 0.95 -13.01
CA PRO A 228 -14.93 2.03 -12.06
C PRO A 228 -15.71 1.56 -10.81
N PRO A 229 -16.76 0.72 -10.92
CA PRO A 229 -17.42 0.13 -9.76
C PRO A 229 -16.49 -0.68 -8.85
N LEU A 230 -15.52 -1.43 -9.40
CA LEU A 230 -14.54 -2.15 -8.58
C LEU A 230 -13.71 -1.21 -7.69
N PHE A 231 -13.36 -0.01 -8.18
CA PHE A 231 -12.71 1.01 -7.36
C PHE A 231 -13.66 1.60 -6.30
N SER A 232 -14.95 1.74 -6.62
CA SER A 232 -15.98 2.21 -5.68
C SER A 232 -16.25 1.22 -4.56
N ASP A 233 -16.25 -0.09 -4.85
CA ASP A 233 -16.49 -1.15 -3.87
C ASP A 233 -15.23 -1.42 -3.01
N ASN A 234 -14.03 -1.27 -3.59
CA ASN A 234 -12.75 -1.46 -2.90
C ASN A 234 -12.00 -0.14 -2.70
N PHE A 235 -12.26 0.51 -1.55
CA PHE A 235 -11.67 1.81 -1.18
C PHE A 235 -10.14 1.78 -1.00
N ASP A 236 -9.56 0.61 -0.76
CA ASP A 236 -8.12 0.44 -0.55
C ASP A 236 -7.31 0.53 -1.86
N PHE A 237 -7.96 0.43 -3.03
CA PHE A 237 -7.28 0.58 -4.31
C PHE A 237 -6.97 2.06 -4.58
N GLN A 238 -5.72 2.46 -4.36
CA GLN A 238 -5.25 3.83 -4.57
C GLN A 238 -4.50 3.98 -5.90
N THR A 239 -3.67 3.00 -6.25
CA THR A 239 -2.89 2.97 -7.50
C THR A 239 -3.38 1.88 -8.45
N MET A 240 -2.91 1.93 -9.70
CA MET A 240 -3.18 0.85 -10.66
C MET A 240 -2.50 -0.47 -10.24
N GLU A 241 -1.35 -0.39 -9.56
CA GLU A 241 -0.66 -1.60 -9.07
C GLU A 241 -1.46 -2.30 -7.97
N ASP A 242 -2.07 -1.52 -7.06
CA ASP A 242 -2.94 -2.05 -5.99
C ASP A 242 -4.17 -2.73 -6.59
N PHE A 243 -4.77 -2.10 -7.61
CA PHE A 243 -5.91 -2.68 -8.33
C PHE A 243 -5.53 -3.99 -9.02
N ILE A 244 -4.43 -4.02 -9.78
CA ILE A 244 -4.01 -5.24 -10.48
C ILE A 244 -3.74 -6.36 -9.46
N ARG A 245 -2.98 -6.07 -8.39
CA ARG A 245 -2.69 -7.08 -7.34
C ARG A 245 -3.96 -7.52 -6.62
N GLY A 246 -4.84 -6.58 -6.27
CA GLY A 246 -6.08 -6.86 -5.56
C GLY A 246 -7.05 -7.72 -6.34
N VAL A 247 -7.17 -7.49 -7.65
CA VAL A 247 -8.02 -8.32 -8.54
C VAL A 247 -7.42 -9.71 -8.74
N LEU A 248 -6.10 -9.82 -8.87
CA LEU A 248 -5.42 -11.13 -9.02
C LEU A 248 -5.51 -11.97 -7.74
N MET A 249 -5.36 -11.36 -6.56
CA MET A 249 -5.42 -12.07 -5.27
C MET A 249 -6.84 -12.48 -4.88
N ASN A 250 -7.85 -11.72 -5.30
CA ASN A 250 -9.26 -11.95 -4.91
C ASN A 250 -10.13 -12.40 -6.09
N GLU A 251 -9.57 -13.12 -7.07
CA GLU A 251 -10.29 -13.56 -8.26
C GLU A 251 -11.56 -14.36 -7.91
N GLU A 252 -11.50 -15.22 -6.87
CA GLU A 252 -12.63 -16.04 -6.44
C GLU A 252 -13.84 -15.23 -5.96
N ILE A 253 -13.61 -14.02 -5.42
CA ILE A 253 -14.64 -13.17 -4.84
C ILE A 253 -15.16 -12.15 -5.87
N LEU A 254 -14.25 -11.56 -6.64
CA LEU A 254 -14.56 -10.48 -7.57
C LEU A 254 -15.05 -10.97 -8.94
N ASP A 255 -14.81 -12.25 -9.29
CA ASP A 255 -15.05 -12.84 -10.63
C ASP A 255 -14.57 -11.94 -11.79
N SER A 256 -13.47 -11.22 -11.53
CA SER A 256 -12.90 -10.21 -12.42
C SER A 256 -11.49 -10.63 -12.78
N ARG A 257 -11.19 -10.61 -14.08
CA ARG A 257 -9.92 -11.12 -14.64
C ARG A 257 -9.21 -10.04 -15.43
N ILE A 258 -7.89 -10.06 -15.33
CA ILE A 258 -7.00 -9.14 -16.04
C ILE A 258 -6.24 -9.94 -17.09
N TYR A 259 -6.23 -9.40 -18.31
CA TYR A 259 -5.45 -9.94 -19.42
C TYR A 259 -4.33 -8.98 -19.76
N TRP A 260 -3.35 -9.43 -20.54
CA TRP A 260 -2.37 -8.56 -21.14
C TRP A 260 -2.34 -8.71 -22.66
N GLN A 261 -1.88 -7.67 -23.33
CA GLN A 261 -1.68 -7.65 -24.77
C GLN A 261 -0.34 -6.99 -25.08
N ARG A 262 0.46 -7.69 -25.88
CA ARG A 262 1.70 -7.17 -26.44
C ARG A 262 1.38 -6.13 -27.53
N LEU A 263 2.07 -5.00 -27.51
CA LEU A 263 2.09 -4.06 -28.64
C LEU A 263 2.84 -4.65 -29.85
N ASP A 264 2.41 -4.27 -31.05
CA ASP A 264 3.07 -4.71 -32.27
C ASP A 264 4.48 -4.11 -32.37
N SER A 265 5.36 -4.75 -33.14
CA SER A 265 6.76 -4.31 -33.25
C SER A 265 6.93 -2.96 -33.95
N GLU A 266 5.91 -2.54 -34.70
CA GLU A 266 5.84 -1.22 -35.35
C GLU A 266 5.29 -0.13 -34.42
N GLU A 267 4.64 -0.54 -33.33
CA GLU A 267 4.03 0.36 -32.36
C GLU A 267 5.01 0.71 -31.24
N TYR A 268 4.94 1.95 -30.82
CA TYR A 268 5.78 2.56 -29.82
C TYR A 268 4.93 3.20 -28.74
N ALA A 269 5.19 2.81 -27.49
CA ALA A 269 4.62 3.43 -26.31
C ALA A 269 5.69 3.52 -25.21
N LEU A 270 5.73 4.65 -24.51
CA LEU A 270 6.65 4.89 -23.40
C LEU A 270 6.02 5.93 -22.45
N PRO A 271 5.78 5.60 -21.18
CA PRO A 271 5.38 6.59 -20.20
C PRO A 271 6.56 7.45 -19.74
N VAL A 272 6.29 8.72 -19.48
CA VAL A 272 7.29 9.70 -19.04
C VAL A 272 7.25 9.83 -17.52
N THR A 273 7.67 8.76 -16.85
CA THR A 273 7.76 8.67 -15.39
C THR A 273 9.00 9.33 -14.80
N SER A 274 10.05 9.49 -15.60
CA SER A 274 11.36 10.00 -15.15
C SER A 274 12.02 10.87 -16.22
N TRP A 275 12.97 11.71 -15.81
CA TRP A 275 13.79 12.49 -16.74
C TRP A 275 14.55 11.62 -17.74
N ARG A 276 14.90 10.38 -17.35
CA ARG A 276 15.52 9.40 -18.25
C ARG A 276 14.53 8.95 -19.33
N ALA A 277 13.30 8.61 -18.94
CA ALA A 277 12.24 8.27 -19.88
C ALA A 277 11.92 9.44 -20.82
N TYR A 278 11.87 10.68 -20.30
CA TYR A 278 11.68 11.89 -21.09
C TYR A 278 12.78 12.08 -22.15
N HIS A 279 14.05 11.93 -21.74
CA HIS A 279 15.19 12.04 -22.66
C HIS A 279 15.19 10.92 -23.71
N MET A 280 14.87 9.68 -23.29
CA MET A 280 14.72 8.57 -24.21
C MET A 280 13.61 8.84 -25.22
N LEU A 281 12.40 9.18 -24.78
CA LEU A 281 11.27 9.48 -25.66
C LEU A 281 11.63 10.55 -26.70
N SER A 282 12.26 11.64 -26.25
CA SER A 282 12.70 12.73 -27.14
C SER A 282 13.65 12.23 -28.23
N ARG A 283 14.62 11.39 -27.89
CA ARG A 283 15.57 10.82 -28.84
C ARG A 283 14.88 9.86 -29.82
N GLU A 284 13.99 9.01 -29.32
CA GLU A 284 13.31 8.00 -30.14
C GLU A 284 12.33 8.64 -31.14
N ILE A 285 11.67 9.75 -30.75
CA ILE A 285 10.84 10.56 -31.66
C ILE A 285 11.70 11.18 -32.77
N LEU A 286 12.86 11.76 -32.43
CA LEU A 286 13.80 12.31 -33.42
C LEU A 286 14.33 11.24 -34.37
N GLN A 287 14.56 10.02 -33.87
CA GLN A 287 14.96 8.85 -34.66
C GLN A 287 13.82 8.23 -35.47
N ARG A 288 12.60 8.79 -35.40
CA ARG A 288 11.41 8.35 -36.13
C ARG A 288 10.88 6.98 -35.76
N HIS A 289 11.22 6.47 -34.57
CA HIS A 289 10.65 5.23 -34.05
C HIS A 289 9.16 5.37 -33.68
N SER A 290 8.67 6.60 -33.54
CA SER A 290 7.27 6.92 -33.26
C SER A 290 6.42 7.21 -34.50
N TYR A 291 6.87 6.88 -35.72
CA TYR A 291 6.10 7.13 -36.95
C TYR A 291 4.66 6.55 -36.83
N PRO A 292 3.60 7.29 -37.18
CA PRO A 292 3.56 8.55 -37.93
C PRO A 292 3.70 9.81 -37.07
N LEU A 293 3.90 9.72 -35.75
CA LEU A 293 4.05 10.87 -34.84
C LEU A 293 5.50 11.35 -34.81
N THR A 294 5.94 12.00 -35.89
CA THR A 294 7.26 12.59 -35.99
C THR A 294 7.17 14.09 -36.24
N PRO A 295 8.25 14.87 -35.98
CA PRO A 295 8.24 16.30 -36.19
C PRO A 295 7.88 16.72 -37.63
N ASP A 296 8.17 15.89 -38.63
CA ASP A 296 7.92 16.20 -40.05
C ASP A 296 6.45 16.06 -40.47
N THR A 297 5.73 15.15 -39.81
CA THR A 297 4.34 14.78 -40.11
C THR A 297 3.34 15.58 -39.28
N LEU A 298 3.73 15.97 -38.07
CA LEU A 298 2.91 16.81 -37.21
C LEU A 298 2.77 18.20 -37.82
N SER A 299 1.55 18.50 -38.25
CA SER A 299 1.12 19.77 -38.87
C SER A 299 1.41 21.02 -38.02
N PHE A 300 1.80 20.84 -36.75
CA PHE A 300 2.04 21.88 -35.77
C PHE A 300 3.42 22.57 -35.91
N LEU A 301 4.37 21.94 -36.61
CA LEU A 301 5.69 22.51 -36.85
C LEU A 301 5.70 23.19 -38.22
N ASP A 302 5.68 24.53 -38.23
CA ASP A 302 5.71 25.33 -39.44
C ASP A 302 6.92 24.93 -40.31
N LYS A 303 6.63 24.29 -41.45
CA LYS A 303 7.59 23.69 -42.38
C LYS A 303 8.56 24.75 -42.91
N LYS A 304 9.80 24.80 -42.40
CA LYS A 304 10.99 25.35 -43.10
C LYS A 304 12.33 25.33 -42.33
N VAL A 305 12.51 24.52 -41.28
CA VAL A 305 13.79 24.46 -40.55
C VAL A 305 14.24 23.01 -40.40
N ASN A 306 15.48 22.72 -40.78
CA ASN A 306 16.07 21.38 -40.64
C ASN A 306 16.85 21.33 -39.32
N LEU A 307 16.39 20.50 -38.39
CA LEU A 307 16.96 20.38 -37.04
C LEU A 307 17.38 18.92 -36.85
N ASP A 308 18.67 18.67 -36.59
CA ASP A 308 19.21 17.34 -36.35
C ASP A 308 19.96 17.34 -35.00
N ALA A 309 19.52 16.53 -34.04
CA ALA A 309 20.09 16.48 -32.69
C ALA A 309 20.25 17.87 -32.01
N CYS A 310 19.21 18.72 -32.06
CA CYS A 310 19.23 20.04 -31.42
C CYS A 310 18.31 20.13 -30.20
N ILE A 311 18.75 20.83 -29.15
CA ILE A 311 17.92 21.20 -27.98
C ILE A 311 17.46 22.64 -28.17
N LEU A 312 16.15 22.89 -28.11
CA LEU A 312 15.56 24.22 -28.30
C LEU A 312 15.05 24.77 -26.97
N SER A 313 15.50 25.96 -26.59
CA SER A 313 14.88 26.68 -25.48
C SER A 313 13.48 27.19 -25.86
N PRO A 314 12.55 27.37 -24.90
CA PRO A 314 11.26 27.99 -25.18
C PRO A 314 11.43 29.38 -25.83
N SER A 315 10.52 29.75 -26.74
CA SER A 315 10.49 31.09 -27.39
C SER A 315 11.56 31.35 -28.47
N VAL A 316 12.26 30.32 -28.95
CA VAL A 316 13.24 30.49 -30.03
C VAL A 316 12.54 30.73 -31.38
N HIS A 317 12.76 31.89 -31.97
CA HIS A 317 12.36 32.18 -33.35
C HIS A 317 13.46 31.77 -34.33
N LEU A 318 13.27 30.60 -34.95
CA LEU A 318 14.17 30.11 -35.99
C LEU A 318 13.90 30.84 -37.31
N LYS A 319 14.95 31.25 -38.00
CA LYS A 319 14.83 31.81 -39.36
C LYS A 319 14.47 30.70 -40.33
N SER A 320 13.54 30.96 -41.25
CA SER A 320 13.21 30.00 -42.32
C SER A 320 14.46 29.67 -43.17
N ASN A 321 14.63 28.40 -43.55
CA ASN A 321 15.75 27.84 -44.32
C ASN A 321 17.10 27.71 -43.59
N SER A 322 17.12 27.61 -42.26
CA SER A 322 18.34 27.25 -41.53
C SER A 322 18.44 25.74 -41.26
N SER A 323 19.68 25.26 -41.16
CA SER A 323 20.02 23.89 -40.77
C SER A 323 20.87 23.96 -39.50
N TYR A 324 20.44 23.29 -38.44
CA TYR A 324 21.22 23.15 -37.21
C TYR A 324 21.43 21.67 -36.93
N VAL A 325 22.65 21.32 -36.55
CA VAL A 325 23.06 19.93 -36.26
C VAL A 325 23.85 19.94 -34.95
N ASP A 326 23.53 19.02 -34.02
CA ASP A 326 24.27 18.82 -32.76
C ASP A 326 24.41 20.13 -31.95
N SER A 327 23.32 20.86 -31.76
CA SER A 327 23.36 22.24 -31.22
C SER A 327 22.28 22.54 -30.19
N VAL A 328 22.63 23.18 -29.08
CA VAL A 328 21.68 23.83 -28.17
C VAL A 328 21.41 25.25 -28.67
N LEU A 329 20.13 25.58 -28.82
CA LEU A 329 19.62 26.81 -29.39
C LEU A 329 18.91 27.59 -28.28
N GLU A 330 19.55 28.65 -27.79
CA GLU A 330 19.07 29.49 -26.71
C GLU A 330 18.68 30.87 -27.22
N TYR A 331 17.57 31.43 -26.73
CA TYR A 331 17.17 32.80 -27.05
C TYR A 331 17.39 33.70 -25.83
N GLU A 332 18.59 34.28 -25.72
CA GLU A 332 18.91 35.25 -24.66
C GLU A 332 18.98 36.67 -25.24
N SER A 333 18.29 37.60 -24.58
CA SER A 333 18.39 39.05 -24.87
C SER A 333 18.18 39.43 -26.36
N GLY A 334 17.28 38.75 -27.05
CA GLY A 334 16.95 39.04 -28.45
C GLY A 334 17.90 38.45 -29.50
N LYS A 335 18.86 37.60 -29.09
CA LYS A 335 19.79 36.90 -30.00
C LYS A 335 19.69 35.40 -29.83
N LEU A 336 19.77 34.69 -30.96
CA LEU A 336 19.88 33.23 -31.01
C LEU A 336 21.33 32.83 -30.74
N ASN A 337 21.58 32.22 -29.59
CA ASN A 337 22.83 31.56 -29.27
C ASN A 337 22.76 30.10 -29.74
N VAL A 338 23.78 29.67 -30.48
CA VAL A 338 23.92 28.31 -31.00
C VAL A 338 25.19 27.74 -30.40
N THR A 339 25.08 26.79 -29.49
CA THR A 339 26.22 26.10 -28.87
C THR A 339 26.26 24.66 -29.34
N LYS A 340 27.40 24.17 -29.83
CA LYS A 340 27.51 22.76 -30.21
C LYS A 340 27.53 21.87 -28.98
N ILE A 341 26.74 20.80 -29.00
CA ILE A 341 26.63 19.86 -27.87
C ILE A 341 27.99 19.17 -27.65
N SER A 342 28.74 18.92 -28.72
CA SER A 342 30.12 18.41 -28.69
C SER A 342 31.16 19.35 -28.02
N GLU A 343 30.85 20.63 -27.80
CA GLU A 343 31.73 21.61 -27.16
C GLU A 343 31.38 21.86 -25.68
N LEU A 344 30.35 21.19 -25.15
CA LEU A 344 29.96 21.26 -23.74
C LEU A 344 30.89 20.37 -22.90
N ASN A 345 31.91 20.97 -22.29
CA ASN A 345 32.75 20.30 -21.29
C ASN A 345 31.89 19.93 -20.07
N LEU A 346 31.70 18.63 -19.83
CA LEU A 346 31.01 18.07 -18.66
C LEU A 346 31.80 18.17 -17.33
N ASP A 347 32.98 18.79 -17.33
CA ASP A 347 33.92 18.78 -16.20
C ASP A 347 34.00 20.10 -15.41
N THR A 348 32.92 20.88 -15.33
CA THR A 348 32.88 21.98 -14.35
C THR A 348 31.52 22.07 -13.71
N ASP A 349 31.52 22.22 -12.38
CA ASP A 349 30.42 22.44 -11.43
C ASP A 349 29.54 23.67 -11.76
N LYS A 350 29.00 23.69 -12.98
CA LYS A 350 27.87 24.51 -13.39
C LYS A 350 26.77 23.54 -13.75
N GLU A 351 26.12 23.07 -12.70
CA GLU A 351 24.77 22.52 -12.75
C GLU A 351 23.94 23.26 -13.81
N LEU A 352 23.20 22.48 -14.58
CA LEU A 352 22.15 22.92 -15.49
C LEU A 352 21.35 24.07 -14.85
N LEU A 353 21.64 25.30 -15.26
CA LEU A 353 20.95 26.55 -14.88
C LEU A 353 19.50 26.63 -15.42
N TYR A 354 18.86 25.50 -15.69
CA TYR A 354 17.52 25.44 -16.28
C TYR A 354 16.39 25.56 -15.27
N PHE A 355 16.69 25.60 -13.96
CA PHE A 355 15.69 25.82 -12.92
C PHE A 355 16.22 26.76 -11.83
N THR A 356 16.11 28.06 -12.03
CA THR A 356 16.13 29.00 -10.90
C THR A 356 15.28 30.22 -11.21
N CYS A 357 14.02 30.18 -10.79
CA CYS A 357 13.23 31.38 -10.58
C CYS A 357 13.96 32.25 -9.55
N LYS A 358 14.27 33.49 -9.94
CA LYS A 358 14.81 34.50 -9.03
C LYS A 358 13.74 34.89 -8.03
N GLU A 359 13.88 34.48 -6.77
CA GLU A 359 13.32 35.23 -5.65
C GLU A 359 14.33 35.41 -4.52
N SER A 360 14.06 36.51 -3.82
CA SER A 360 14.85 37.29 -2.88
C SER A 360 15.37 36.53 -1.65
N LYS A 361 16.58 36.93 -1.24
CA LYS A 361 17.20 36.60 0.04
C LYS A 361 16.37 37.17 1.18
N ASP A 362 15.93 36.30 2.08
CA ASP A 362 15.96 36.57 3.52
C ASP A 362 16.17 35.25 4.25
N GLY A 363 17.23 35.21 5.04
CA GLY A 363 17.64 34.03 5.80
C GLY A 363 16.82 33.86 7.08
N LYS A 364 16.66 32.59 7.49
CA LYS A 364 16.63 32.14 8.88
C LYS A 364 16.68 30.62 8.90
N ASP A 365 17.69 30.09 9.59
CA ASP A 365 17.80 28.68 9.99
C ASP A 365 16.58 28.25 10.82
N CYS A 366 16.07 27.04 10.59
CA CYS A 366 15.19 26.28 11.49
C CYS A 366 15.29 24.77 11.15
N ASP A 367 15.49 23.96 12.20
CA ASP A 367 15.65 22.50 12.22
C ASP A 367 14.35 21.68 11.97
N GLY A 368 14.50 20.37 11.71
CA GLY A 368 13.47 19.31 11.81
C GLY A 368 12.85 18.90 10.46
N TYR A 369 12.73 17.64 10.06
CA TYR A 369 12.57 16.39 10.79
C TYR A 369 13.21 15.23 10.02
N SER A 370 14.01 14.42 10.73
CA SER A 370 14.34 13.04 10.35
C SER A 370 13.06 12.20 10.53
N THR A 371 12.69 11.40 9.54
CA THR A 371 11.72 10.32 9.74
C THR A 371 12.49 9.02 9.73
N ASP A 372 12.63 8.47 10.93
CA ASP A 372 13.23 7.18 11.21
C ASP A 372 12.44 6.08 10.48
N SER A 373 13.15 5.25 9.72
CA SER A 373 12.65 3.97 9.22
C SER A 373 13.39 2.92 10.02
N GLU A 374 12.80 2.50 11.13
CA GLU A 374 13.34 1.42 11.95
C GLU A 374 13.07 0.07 11.28
N ASP A 375 14.18 -0.62 11.03
CA ASP A 375 14.43 -2.05 11.26
C ASP A 375 13.52 -3.11 10.61
N SER A 376 14.05 -3.68 9.53
CA SER A 376 13.75 -5.04 9.09
C SER A 376 15.01 -5.89 9.30
N SER A 377 15.07 -6.63 10.40
CA SER A 377 16.13 -7.61 10.69
C SER A 377 16.03 -8.81 9.74
N SER A 378 17.08 -9.04 8.98
CA SER A 378 17.29 -10.24 8.17
C SER A 378 17.65 -11.43 9.05
N GLU A 379 16.83 -12.48 9.07
CA GLU A 379 17.26 -13.79 9.55
C GLU A 379 17.66 -14.71 8.38
N ASP A 380 18.83 -15.30 8.57
CA ASP A 380 19.60 -16.15 7.68
C ASP A 380 19.16 -17.61 7.91
N ASP A 381 18.28 -18.13 7.05
CA ASP A 381 17.71 -19.47 7.23
C ASP A 381 18.66 -20.57 6.74
N SER A 382 19.45 -21.11 7.65
CA SER A 382 20.08 -22.43 7.55
C SER A 382 20.28 -23.02 8.95
N ALA A 383 19.19 -23.45 9.59
CA ALA A 383 19.22 -24.25 10.81
C ALA A 383 18.02 -25.21 10.88
N PRO A 384 18.16 -26.37 11.56
CA PRO A 384 17.23 -27.49 11.45
C PRO A 384 15.93 -27.23 12.21
N ALA A 385 14.86 -27.87 11.75
CA ALA A 385 13.49 -27.82 12.28
C ALA A 385 13.43 -27.53 13.79
N SER A 386 12.98 -26.31 14.11
CA SER A 386 12.64 -25.87 15.45
C SER A 386 11.59 -26.82 16.05
N PRO A 387 11.67 -27.17 17.34
CA PRO A 387 10.56 -27.81 18.02
C PRO A 387 9.34 -26.89 17.94
N LEU A 388 8.14 -27.47 17.80
CA LEU A 388 6.87 -26.74 17.84
C LEU A 388 6.88 -25.76 19.03
N PRO A 389 6.56 -24.47 18.84
CA PRO A 389 6.47 -23.51 19.93
C PRO A 389 5.45 -24.00 20.96
N ASP A 390 5.75 -23.80 22.24
CA ASP A 390 4.78 -24.01 23.32
C ASP A 390 3.78 -22.85 23.26
N ASP A 391 2.61 -23.09 22.65
CA ASP A 391 1.53 -22.12 22.44
C ASP A 391 1.18 -21.33 23.72
N THR A 392 1.42 -21.94 24.89
CA THR A 392 1.22 -21.33 26.22
C THR A 392 2.15 -20.15 26.49
N ASN A 393 3.42 -20.25 26.07
CA ASN A 393 4.40 -19.18 26.29
C ASN A 393 4.17 -18.00 25.34
N MET A 394 3.75 -18.28 24.10
CA MET A 394 3.38 -17.24 23.13
C MET A 394 2.13 -16.48 23.59
N PHE A 395 1.14 -17.21 24.11
CA PHE A 395 -0.03 -16.61 24.74
C PHE A 395 0.34 -15.73 25.94
N LEU A 396 1.21 -16.20 26.83
CA LEU A 396 1.66 -15.42 27.98
C LEU A 396 2.34 -14.10 27.57
N SER A 397 3.22 -14.13 26.57
CA SER A 397 3.85 -12.90 26.06
C SER A 397 2.82 -11.92 25.48
N GLU A 398 1.86 -12.39 24.70
CA GLU A 398 0.84 -11.51 24.11
C GLU A 398 -0.08 -10.87 25.15
N VAL A 399 -0.41 -11.63 26.21
CA VAL A 399 -1.17 -11.12 27.36
C VAL A 399 -0.36 -10.07 28.12
N ILE A 400 0.94 -10.28 28.34
CA ILE A 400 1.81 -9.29 28.99
C ILE A 400 1.84 -8.00 28.16
N ASP A 401 2.05 -8.08 26.85
CA ASP A 401 2.13 -6.91 25.98
C ASP A 401 0.80 -6.14 25.92
N SER A 402 -0.31 -6.87 25.82
CA SER A 402 -1.65 -6.28 25.81
C SER A 402 -1.97 -5.55 27.12
N LEU A 403 -1.62 -6.15 28.27
CA LEU A 403 -1.80 -5.52 29.57
C LEU A 403 -0.84 -4.34 29.77
N LEU A 404 0.43 -4.45 29.35
CA LEU A 404 1.42 -3.38 29.49
C LEU A 404 0.99 -2.14 28.71
N ARG A 405 0.64 -2.31 27.42
CA ARG A 405 0.07 -1.25 26.57
C ARG A 405 -1.21 -0.70 27.19
N GLY A 406 -2.11 -1.59 27.62
CA GLY A 406 -3.38 -1.22 28.25
C GLY A 406 -3.22 -0.34 29.49
N TYR A 407 -2.16 -0.55 30.28
CA TYR A 407 -1.84 0.29 31.43
C TYR A 407 -1.17 1.62 31.05
N GLN A 408 -0.26 1.61 30.07
CA GLN A 408 0.43 2.81 29.61
C GLN A 408 -0.52 3.81 28.92
N ASP A 409 -1.42 3.31 28.07
CA ASP A 409 -2.36 4.13 27.29
C ASP A 409 -3.68 4.42 28.03
N GLY A 410 -3.90 3.80 29.20
CA GLY A 410 -5.13 3.99 29.98
C GLY A 410 -6.38 3.42 29.32
N LEU A 411 -6.27 2.26 28.64
CA LEU A 411 -7.37 1.60 27.93
C LEU A 411 -8.43 1.01 28.88
N ASN A 412 -9.70 0.99 28.46
CA ASN A 412 -10.76 0.36 29.25
C ASN A 412 -10.49 -1.15 29.44
N CYS A 413 -10.61 -1.64 30.68
CA CYS A 413 -10.45 -3.05 31.04
C CYS A 413 -11.38 -3.98 30.24
N GLU A 414 -12.57 -3.53 29.84
CA GLU A 414 -13.47 -4.32 28.99
C GLU A 414 -12.86 -4.62 27.61
N ASN A 415 -12.16 -3.67 27.01
CA ASN A 415 -11.48 -3.87 25.72
C ASN A 415 -10.31 -4.86 25.89
N LEU A 416 -9.55 -4.75 26.98
CA LEU A 416 -8.46 -5.67 27.29
C LEU A 416 -8.97 -7.10 27.53
N ILE A 417 -10.16 -7.27 28.12
CA ILE A 417 -10.81 -8.58 28.24
C ILE A 417 -11.14 -9.16 26.86
N LEU A 418 -11.57 -8.33 25.90
CA LEU A 418 -11.83 -8.79 24.53
C LEU A 418 -10.54 -9.18 23.81
N GLU A 419 -9.46 -8.41 23.97
CA GLU A 419 -8.13 -8.74 23.44
C GLU A 419 -7.64 -10.08 23.99
N ILE A 420 -7.63 -10.27 25.31
CA ILE A 420 -7.20 -11.53 25.95
C ILE A 420 -8.06 -12.71 25.48
N ASN A 421 -9.38 -12.52 25.33
CA ASN A 421 -10.24 -13.57 24.80
C ASN A 421 -9.94 -13.88 23.33
N SER A 422 -9.63 -12.88 22.51
CA SER A 422 -9.22 -13.10 21.12
C SER A 422 -7.92 -13.90 21.05
N SER A 423 -6.92 -13.56 21.87
CA SER A 423 -5.66 -14.31 21.99
C SER A 423 -5.91 -15.73 22.51
N ARG A 424 -6.83 -15.93 23.45
CA ARG A 424 -7.21 -17.26 23.94
C ARG A 424 -7.68 -18.17 22.80
N TYR A 425 -8.51 -17.65 21.90
CA TYR A 425 -8.97 -18.41 20.74
C TYR A 425 -7.86 -18.60 19.69
N ALA A 426 -6.96 -17.62 19.54
CA ALA A 426 -5.83 -17.71 18.61
C ALA A 426 -4.84 -18.82 18.98
N TYR A 427 -4.48 -18.93 20.27
CA TYR A 427 -3.57 -19.96 20.78
C TYR A 427 -4.26 -21.22 21.32
N ASN A 428 -5.59 -21.33 21.16
CA ASN A 428 -6.39 -22.47 21.62
C ASN A 428 -6.17 -22.82 23.12
N VAL A 429 -6.03 -21.81 23.97
CA VAL A 429 -5.75 -21.96 25.40
C VAL A 429 -7.06 -22.19 26.18
N SER A 430 -7.02 -23.13 27.14
CA SER A 430 -8.18 -23.41 27.98
C SER A 430 -8.48 -22.25 28.94
N ILE A 431 -9.74 -22.10 29.38
CA ILE A 431 -10.11 -21.01 30.31
C ILE A 431 -9.36 -21.08 31.66
N ARG A 432 -8.94 -22.29 32.05
CA ARG A 432 -8.12 -22.55 33.24
C ARG A 432 -6.72 -21.97 33.09
N GLU A 433 -6.06 -22.31 31.98
CA GLU A 433 -4.75 -21.78 31.63
C GLU A 433 -4.78 -20.27 31.40
N VAL A 434 -5.88 -19.71 30.88
CA VAL A 434 -6.05 -18.25 30.77
C VAL A 434 -6.07 -17.59 32.14
N SER A 435 -6.83 -18.13 33.09
CA SER A 435 -6.91 -17.58 34.44
C SER A 435 -5.53 -17.58 35.12
N TYR A 436 -4.80 -18.69 35.00
CA TYR A 436 -3.43 -18.81 35.48
C TYR A 436 -2.48 -17.81 34.79
N ASN A 437 -2.48 -17.74 33.46
CA ASN A 437 -1.54 -16.91 32.69
C ASN A 437 -1.82 -15.41 32.83
N VAL A 438 -3.08 -14.98 32.95
CA VAL A 438 -3.44 -13.58 33.19
C VAL A 438 -2.92 -13.11 34.55
N ILE A 439 -3.06 -13.93 35.59
CA ILE A 439 -2.53 -13.59 36.92
C ILE A 439 -1.00 -13.58 36.90
N LYS A 440 -0.37 -14.59 36.30
CA LYS A 440 1.08 -14.63 36.12
C LYS A 440 1.61 -13.39 35.39
N ALA A 441 0.93 -12.97 34.33
CA ALA A 441 1.24 -11.75 33.59
C ALA A 441 1.11 -10.50 34.47
N ILE A 442 0.00 -10.33 35.19
CA ILE A 442 -0.20 -9.17 36.07
C ILE A 442 0.91 -9.07 37.15
N LEU A 443 1.38 -10.21 37.65
CA LEU A 443 2.45 -10.26 38.65
C LEU A 443 3.84 -9.97 38.04
N SER A 444 4.07 -10.29 36.76
CA SER A 444 5.33 -9.98 36.06
C SER A 444 5.37 -8.56 35.47
N LEU A 445 4.22 -7.93 35.18
CA LEU A 445 4.11 -6.59 34.57
C LEU A 445 4.97 -5.49 35.22
N PRO A 446 5.07 -5.38 36.56
CA PRO A 446 5.89 -4.33 37.17
C PRO A 446 7.37 -4.42 36.78
N LEU A 447 7.89 -5.62 36.51
CA LEU A 447 9.28 -5.80 36.06
C LEU A 447 9.47 -5.21 34.66
N HIS A 448 8.56 -5.53 33.73
CA HIS A 448 8.57 -5.01 32.37
C HIS A 448 8.38 -3.48 32.34
N TYR A 449 7.41 -2.96 33.10
CA TYR A 449 7.14 -1.53 33.17
C TYR A 449 8.30 -0.71 33.77
N LEU A 450 8.93 -1.21 34.84
CA LEU A 450 10.08 -0.53 35.44
C LEU A 450 11.33 -0.57 34.54
N SER A 451 11.50 -1.65 33.77
CA SER A 451 12.58 -1.77 32.79
C SER A 451 12.44 -0.75 31.65
N ASP A 452 11.21 -0.55 31.15
CA ASP A 452 10.90 0.41 30.08
C ASP A 452 11.08 1.86 30.56
N GLN A 453 10.71 2.16 31.81
CA GLN A 453 10.93 3.47 32.44
C GLN A 453 12.36 3.70 32.98
N LYS A 454 13.31 2.78 32.73
CA LYS A 454 14.71 2.84 33.21
C LYS A 454 14.85 3.12 34.71
N SER A 455 13.89 2.68 35.52
CA SER A 455 13.88 2.89 36.97
C SER A 455 14.49 1.69 37.71
N PRO A 456 15.20 1.89 38.84
CA PRO A 456 15.79 0.78 39.57
C PRO A 456 14.70 -0.14 40.15
N ILE A 457 14.84 -1.44 39.87
CA ILE A 457 13.97 -2.50 40.40
C ILE A 457 14.37 -2.74 41.85
N ASN A 458 13.62 -2.10 42.76
CA ASN A 458 13.76 -2.26 44.20
C ASN A 458 12.43 -2.76 44.79
N GLN A 459 12.47 -3.46 45.93
CA GLN A 459 11.28 -3.99 46.61
C GLN A 459 10.14 -2.97 46.78
N ALA A 460 10.46 -1.73 47.19
CA ALA A 460 9.46 -0.68 47.38
C ALA A 460 8.81 -0.19 46.07
N ASN A 461 9.58 -0.11 44.98
CA ASN A 461 9.09 0.31 43.67
C ASN A 461 8.21 -0.77 43.03
N TYR A 462 8.64 -2.03 43.14
CA TYR A 462 7.86 -3.18 42.68
C TYR A 462 6.51 -3.23 43.41
N GLN A 463 6.49 -3.19 44.74
CA GLN A 463 5.26 -3.26 45.54
C GLN A 463 4.30 -2.10 45.27
N SER A 464 4.82 -0.88 45.17
CA SER A 464 3.97 0.30 44.91
C SER A 464 3.37 0.29 43.50
N THR A 465 4.12 -0.19 42.52
CA THR A 465 3.65 -0.32 41.12
C THR A 465 2.66 -1.46 40.98
N LEU A 466 2.96 -2.63 41.55
CA LEU A 466 2.06 -3.78 41.56
C LEU A 466 0.72 -3.44 42.20
N LYS A 467 0.70 -2.71 43.32
CA LYS A 467 -0.55 -2.28 43.97
C LYS A 467 -1.41 -1.39 43.05
N LYS A 468 -0.77 -0.50 42.27
CA LYS A 468 -1.48 0.35 41.29
C LYS A 468 -2.05 -0.51 40.15
N MET A 469 -1.24 -1.42 39.60
CA MET A 469 -1.65 -2.31 38.52
C MET A 469 -2.78 -3.26 38.93
N ILE A 470 -2.72 -3.86 40.13
CA ILE A 470 -3.82 -4.70 40.66
C ILE A 470 -5.10 -3.87 40.83
N SER A 471 -4.99 -2.62 41.29
CA SER A 471 -6.15 -1.74 41.44
C SER A 471 -6.76 -1.37 40.09
N TYR A 472 -5.93 -1.19 39.06
CA TYR A 472 -6.36 -0.89 37.70
C TYR A 472 -7.00 -2.11 37.03
N PHE A 473 -6.33 -3.26 37.07
CA PHE A 473 -6.79 -4.52 36.46
C PHE A 473 -7.77 -5.32 37.32
N PHE A 474 -8.30 -4.72 38.38
CA PHE A 474 -9.22 -5.41 39.29
C PHE A 474 -10.42 -6.02 38.56
N THR A 475 -11.00 -5.27 37.61
CA THR A 475 -12.11 -5.74 36.77
C THR A 475 -11.73 -6.95 35.91
N ILE A 476 -10.48 -7.01 35.43
CA ILE A 476 -9.97 -8.13 34.65
C ILE A 476 -9.82 -9.37 35.54
N ILE A 477 -9.22 -9.19 36.73
CA ILE A 477 -9.02 -10.26 37.71
C ILE A 477 -10.37 -10.87 38.13
N GLN A 478 -11.36 -10.04 38.46
CA GLN A 478 -12.71 -10.50 38.79
C GLN A 478 -13.44 -11.17 37.61
N ASN A 479 -13.09 -10.84 36.38
CA ASN A 479 -13.73 -11.45 35.22
C ASN A 479 -13.29 -12.92 35.03
N TYR A 480 -12.01 -13.22 35.28
CA TYR A 480 -11.42 -14.54 35.07
C TYR A 480 -11.46 -15.43 36.33
N ILE A 481 -11.35 -14.86 37.53
CA ILE A 481 -11.45 -15.60 38.80
C ILE A 481 -12.89 -15.55 39.30
N LYS A 482 -13.73 -16.50 38.87
CA LYS A 482 -15.13 -16.63 39.31
C LYS A 482 -15.48 -17.99 39.90
N THR A 483 -14.77 -19.03 39.49
CA THR A 483 -15.02 -20.41 39.90
C THR A 483 -13.96 -20.88 40.89
N GLU A 484 -14.29 -21.88 41.70
CA GLU A 484 -13.33 -22.50 42.63
C GLU A 484 -12.07 -22.99 41.91
N ASP A 485 -12.22 -23.63 40.74
CA ASP A 485 -11.07 -24.06 39.91
C ASP A 485 -10.15 -22.88 39.51
N ALA A 486 -10.72 -21.69 39.25
CA ALA A 486 -9.94 -20.51 38.88
C ALA A 486 -9.23 -19.87 40.08
N GLN A 487 -9.79 -20.03 41.29
CA GLN A 487 -9.10 -19.65 42.53
C GLN A 487 -7.87 -20.53 42.76
N ASP A 488 -7.99 -21.84 42.52
CA ASP A 488 -6.86 -22.78 42.60
C ASP A 488 -5.77 -22.44 41.58
N ASP A 489 -6.16 -22.13 40.35
CA ASP A 489 -5.25 -21.77 39.27
C ASP A 489 -4.57 -20.39 39.53
N CYS A 490 -5.28 -19.45 40.18
CA CYS A 490 -4.70 -18.19 40.67
C CYS A 490 -3.64 -18.43 41.74
N LEU A 491 -3.92 -19.27 42.75
CA LEU A 491 -2.98 -19.59 43.82
C LEU A 491 -1.69 -20.23 43.28
N LYS A 492 -1.82 -21.16 42.33
CA LYS A 492 -0.68 -21.75 41.61
C LYS A 492 0.13 -20.70 40.85
N ALA A 493 -0.53 -19.77 40.14
CA ALA A 493 0.16 -18.70 39.43
C ALA A 493 0.96 -17.79 40.37
N MET A 494 0.40 -17.48 41.56
CA MET A 494 1.07 -16.67 42.56
C MET A 494 2.27 -17.41 43.18
N GLU A 495 2.15 -18.71 43.43
CA GLU A 495 3.25 -19.55 43.93
C GLU A 495 4.43 -19.59 42.94
N GLU A 496 4.15 -19.84 41.66
CA GLU A 496 5.19 -19.86 40.64
C GLU A 496 5.83 -18.48 40.42
N ALA A 497 5.02 -17.41 40.42
CA ALA A 497 5.52 -16.04 40.33
C ALA A 497 6.41 -15.69 41.54
N ALA A 498 6.04 -16.14 42.75
CA ALA A 498 6.84 -15.91 43.96
C ALA A 498 8.17 -16.68 43.93
N THR A 499 8.21 -17.80 43.20
CA THR A 499 9.41 -18.61 43.00
C THR A 499 10.38 -17.99 41.99
N THR A 500 9.85 -17.29 40.98
CA THR A 500 10.64 -16.60 39.94
C THR A 500 11.02 -15.17 40.33
N ILE A 501 10.20 -14.46 41.10
CA ILE A 501 10.37 -13.04 41.43
C ILE A 501 10.67 -12.90 42.93
N GLN A 502 11.93 -12.66 43.28
CA GLN A 502 12.38 -12.57 44.67
C GLN A 502 11.72 -11.40 45.44
N GLU A 503 11.42 -10.30 44.76
CA GLU A 503 10.73 -9.14 45.34
C GLU A 503 9.28 -9.45 45.73
N LEU A 504 8.61 -10.36 45.00
CA LEU A 504 7.23 -10.76 45.23
C LEU A 504 7.08 -11.60 46.51
N LEU A 505 8.08 -12.42 46.84
CA LEU A 505 8.08 -13.28 48.04
C LEU A 505 7.82 -12.48 49.33
N SER A 506 8.45 -11.31 49.46
CA SER A 506 8.27 -10.41 50.62
C SER A 506 6.88 -9.78 50.71
N PHE A 507 6.16 -9.73 49.59
CA PHE A 507 4.84 -9.12 49.46
C PHE A 507 3.71 -10.15 49.43
N MET A 508 4.02 -11.44 49.29
CA MET A 508 3.08 -12.53 49.10
C MET A 508 1.99 -12.58 50.18
N GLN A 509 2.37 -12.42 51.46
CA GLN A 509 1.42 -12.37 52.58
C GLN A 509 0.38 -11.26 52.40
N ARG A 510 0.84 -10.07 52.02
CA ARG A 510 -0.01 -8.89 51.85
C ARG A 510 -0.87 -8.98 50.59
N LEU A 511 -0.37 -9.65 49.56
CA LEU A 511 -1.09 -9.91 48.33
C LEU A 511 -2.25 -10.89 48.56
N LEU A 512 -2.03 -11.99 49.30
CA LEU A 512 -3.10 -12.92 49.70
C LEU A 512 -4.16 -12.23 50.54
N HIS A 513 -3.75 -11.43 51.53
CA HIS A 513 -4.69 -10.63 52.31
C HIS A 513 -5.52 -9.69 51.44
N LEU A 514 -4.91 -9.04 50.43
CA LEU A 514 -5.63 -8.15 49.52
C LEU A 514 -6.63 -8.91 48.63
N PHE A 515 -6.28 -10.13 48.18
CA PHE A 515 -7.17 -10.96 47.35
C PHE A 515 -8.33 -11.53 48.18
N TYR A 516 -8.08 -11.85 49.45
CA TYR A 516 -9.10 -12.24 50.43
C TYR A 516 -10.07 -11.08 50.73
N GLU A 517 -9.56 -9.90 51.11
CA GLU A 517 -10.39 -8.70 51.39
C GLU A 517 -11.25 -8.23 50.22
N ARG A 518 -10.92 -8.66 49.00
CA ARG A 518 -11.60 -8.29 47.76
C ARG A 518 -12.48 -9.39 47.18
N ASP A 519 -12.72 -10.45 47.96
CA ASP A 519 -13.53 -11.62 47.59
C ASP A 519 -13.05 -12.32 46.29
N ILE A 520 -11.75 -12.25 45.97
CA ILE A 520 -11.16 -12.96 44.83
C ILE A 520 -10.86 -14.41 45.21
N LEU A 521 -10.30 -14.62 46.40
CA LEU A 521 -9.94 -15.93 46.95
C LEU A 521 -10.76 -16.19 48.20
N SER A 522 -11.37 -17.37 48.28
CA SER A 522 -12.07 -17.82 49.48
C SER A 522 -11.09 -18.33 50.54
N GLU A 523 -11.52 -18.26 51.80
CA GLU A 523 -10.75 -18.79 52.93
C GLU A 523 -10.46 -20.29 52.78
N GLU A 524 -11.48 -21.09 52.45
CA GLU A 524 -11.38 -22.53 52.23
C GLU A 524 -10.27 -22.88 51.24
N LYS A 525 -10.18 -22.16 50.11
CA LYS A 525 -9.16 -22.40 49.08
C LYS A 525 -7.76 -21.99 49.50
N ILE A 526 -7.61 -20.91 50.27
CA ILE A 526 -6.32 -20.49 50.80
C ILE A 526 -5.78 -21.55 51.79
N LEU A 527 -6.66 -22.10 52.63
CA LEU A 527 -6.31 -23.15 53.59
C LEU A 527 -5.99 -24.48 52.88
N GLU A 528 -6.83 -24.89 51.92
CA GLU A 528 -6.62 -26.10 51.11
C GLU A 528 -5.26 -26.05 50.38
N TRP A 529 -4.93 -24.93 49.73
CA TRP A 529 -3.64 -24.73 49.06
C TRP A 529 -2.45 -24.81 50.04
N TYR A 530 -2.58 -24.22 51.24
CA TYR A 530 -1.51 -24.26 52.24
C TYR A 530 -1.24 -25.68 52.76
N GLU A 531 -2.30 -26.47 52.93
CA GLU A 531 -2.25 -27.85 53.44
C GLU A 531 -1.75 -28.84 52.39
N LEU A 532 -2.22 -28.75 51.14
CA LEU A 532 -1.79 -29.62 50.02
C LEU A 532 -0.29 -29.55 49.73
N ASN A 533 0.33 -28.38 49.92
CA ASN A 533 1.77 -28.21 49.74
C ASN A 533 2.59 -28.82 50.90
N GLY A 534 1.97 -29.53 51.86
CA GLY A 534 2.61 -30.16 53.02
C GLY A 534 3.35 -31.46 52.72
N ASP A 535 2.95 -32.17 51.66
CA ASP A 535 3.40 -33.54 51.38
C ASP A 535 4.51 -33.65 50.33
N ASN A 536 4.85 -32.55 49.64
CA ASN A 536 5.88 -32.54 48.59
C ASN A 536 7.25 -32.10 49.16
N GLU A 537 8.05 -33.06 49.63
CA GLU A 537 9.37 -32.85 50.25
C GLU A 537 10.47 -32.27 49.32
N ASN A 538 10.19 -31.93 48.05
CA ASN A 538 11.21 -31.74 47.01
C ASN A 538 11.58 -30.30 46.61
N GLU A 539 10.95 -29.24 47.13
CA GLU A 539 11.30 -27.87 46.72
C GLU A 539 11.57 -26.91 47.90
N VAL A 540 12.84 -26.54 48.07
CA VAL A 540 13.34 -25.57 49.08
C VAL A 540 12.57 -24.23 49.02
N GLN A 541 12.09 -23.85 47.84
CA GLN A 541 11.36 -22.59 47.59
C GLN A 541 9.92 -22.61 48.13
N SER A 542 9.23 -23.75 48.11
CA SER A 542 7.88 -23.87 48.69
C SER A 542 7.90 -23.69 50.23
N LEU A 543 8.99 -24.11 50.89
CA LEU A 543 9.20 -23.88 52.33
C LEU A 543 9.44 -22.40 52.69
N GLU A 544 10.02 -21.60 51.78
CA GLU A 544 10.22 -20.16 51.99
C GLU A 544 8.90 -19.38 51.86
N ILE A 545 8.07 -19.74 50.87
CA ILE A 545 6.72 -19.19 50.69
C ILE A 545 5.86 -19.48 51.92
N LYS A 546 5.88 -20.73 52.44
CA LYS A 546 5.15 -21.09 53.66
C LYS A 546 5.58 -20.30 54.90
N LYS A 547 6.87 -20.00 55.04
CA LYS A 547 7.37 -19.15 56.14
C LYS A 547 6.90 -17.71 56.00
N ALA A 548 6.88 -17.17 54.76
CA ALA A 548 6.43 -15.81 54.50
C ALA A 548 4.92 -15.63 54.74
N VAL A 549 4.11 -16.63 54.40
CA VAL A 549 2.64 -16.57 54.51
C VAL A 549 2.12 -17.07 55.87
N GLY A 550 2.93 -17.83 56.63
CA GLY A 550 2.55 -18.42 57.92
C GLY A 550 1.85 -17.50 58.93
N PRO A 551 2.28 -16.23 59.13
CA PRO A 551 1.58 -15.30 60.02
C PRO A 551 0.14 -14.98 59.57
N PHE A 552 -0.13 -14.95 58.26
CA PHE A 552 -1.47 -14.71 57.74
C PHE A 552 -2.37 -15.95 57.83
N ILE A 553 -1.83 -17.15 57.59
CA ILE A 553 -2.59 -18.40 57.80
C ILE A 553 -2.97 -18.57 59.27
N LYS A 554 -2.06 -18.24 60.19
CA LYS A 554 -2.36 -18.27 61.63
C LYS A 554 -3.50 -17.31 61.98
N TRP A 555 -3.49 -16.11 61.39
CA TRP A 555 -4.56 -15.13 61.55
C TRP A 555 -5.90 -15.60 60.97
N LEU A 556 -5.91 -16.25 59.80
CA LEU A 556 -7.13 -16.83 59.21
C LEU A 556 -7.73 -17.91 60.14
N LYS A 557 -6.90 -18.89 60.57
CA LYS A 557 -7.34 -19.97 61.46
C LYS A 557 -7.83 -19.46 62.83
N GLU A 558 -7.20 -18.43 63.39
CA GLU A 558 -7.65 -17.80 64.65
C GLU A 558 -8.96 -17.01 64.49
N ALA A 559 -9.19 -16.40 63.33
CA ALA A 559 -10.43 -15.68 63.04
C ALA A 559 -11.63 -16.63 62.82
N GLU A 560 -11.40 -17.84 62.32
CA GLU A 560 -12.40 -18.90 62.17
C GLU A 560 -12.89 -19.42 63.54
N GLU A 561 -11.94 -19.73 64.44
CA GLU A 561 -12.23 -20.22 65.81
C GLU A 561 -13.11 -19.23 66.60
N ASP A 562 -12.82 -17.92 66.54
CA ASP A 562 -13.61 -16.86 67.20
C ASP A 562 -15.03 -16.66 66.62
N SER A 563 -15.28 -17.09 65.38
CA SER A 563 -16.61 -17.01 64.74
C SER A 563 -17.51 -18.21 65.10
N SER A 564 -16.90 -19.38 65.30
CA SER A 564 -17.61 -20.62 65.65
C SER A 564 -18.06 -20.69 67.10
N ASP A 565 -17.34 -20.00 68.01
CA ASP A 565 -17.67 -19.94 69.46
C ASP A 565 -18.88 -19.02 69.78
N ASN A 566 -19.50 -18.36 68.78
CA ASN A 566 -20.68 -17.52 68.96
C ASN A 566 -22.00 -18.15 68.46
N GLU A 567 -21.99 -19.40 67.99
CA GLU A 567 -23.22 -20.14 67.58
C GLU A 567 -23.67 -21.22 68.58
N GLU A 568 -22.97 -21.41 69.70
CA GLU A 568 -23.43 -22.24 70.83
C GLU A 568 -23.63 -21.40 72.11
N ASP A 569 -24.70 -20.60 72.16
CA ASP A 569 -25.39 -20.21 73.41
C ASP A 569 -26.86 -19.77 73.18
#